data_AF-A0A267EHY2-F1
#
_entry.id   AF-A0A267EHY2-F1
#
_cell.length_a   1.000
_cell.length_b   1.000
_cell.length_c   1.000
_cell.angle_alpha   90.00
_cell.angle_beta   90.00
_cell.angle_gamma   90.00
#
_symmetry.space_group_name_H-M   'P 1'
#
loop_
_entity.id
_entity.type
_entity.pdbx_description
1 polymer ?
#
loop_
_entity_poly.entity_id
_entity_poly.type
_entity_poly.pdbx_seq_one_letter_code
_entity_poly.pdbx_strand_id
1 'polypeptide(L)'
;MAYSFFGIKKPKIENTGQFSYVSVAPQNSLSAINSDGNSVARKEMCYFCFDVLRSYLGMMKGEALQQPVTFSNDSYPLFVTWKIGQDHRLRGCIGTFSNMSLHSGLREYAVSSALKDSRFAPVSRDEVARLHCSVSILIDFQVNFVDC
;
A
#
# COMPACT_ATOMS: atom_id res chain seq x y z
N MET A 1 3.06 -15.83 62.16
CA MET A 1 3.86 -14.59 62.04
C MET A 1 3.51 -13.97 60.70
N ALA A 2 3.02 -12.72 60.72
CA ALA A 2 2.75 -11.87 59.54
C ALA A 2 4.07 -11.59 58.77
N TYR A 3 4.10 -11.17 57.49
CA TYR A 3 3.58 -9.91 56.94
C TYR A 3 3.13 -9.98 55.45
N SER A 4 2.16 -9.11 55.14
CA SER A 4 1.51 -8.75 53.86
C SER A 4 2.44 -7.97 52.88
N PHE A 5 2.42 -8.15 51.54
CA PHE A 5 1.58 -7.58 50.45
C PHE A 5 2.13 -6.29 49.75
N PHE A 6 2.34 -6.35 48.42
CA PHE A 6 2.11 -5.37 47.31
C PHE A 6 3.05 -5.68 46.10
N GLY A 7 2.55 -6.02 44.89
CA GLY A 7 2.39 -5.12 43.71
C GLY A 7 3.68 -5.09 42.84
N ILE A 8 3.73 -5.31 41.52
CA ILE A 8 3.04 -4.69 40.36
C ILE A 8 3.26 -5.57 39.09
N LYS A 9 2.37 -5.40 38.10
CA LYS A 9 2.09 -6.21 36.90
C LYS A 9 3.09 -6.02 35.71
N LYS A 10 3.07 -7.01 34.80
CA LYS A 10 3.69 -7.07 33.45
C LYS A 10 3.29 -5.89 32.53
N PRO A 11 4.01 -5.72 31.39
CA PRO A 11 3.30 -5.60 30.12
C PRO A 11 3.77 -6.60 29.05
N LYS A 12 2.77 -7.21 28.40
CA LYS A 12 2.81 -7.89 27.10
C LYS A 12 3.00 -6.84 26.00
N ILE A 13 3.83 -7.13 25.00
CA ILE A 13 3.80 -6.40 23.72
C ILE A 13 3.01 -7.27 22.74
N GLU A 14 1.75 -6.92 22.56
CA GLU A 14 0.83 -7.44 21.56
C GLU A 14 0.83 -6.42 20.41
N ASN A 15 1.43 -6.74 19.27
CA ASN A 15 1.40 -5.86 18.09
C ASN A 15 0.20 -6.23 17.22
N THR A 16 -0.99 -5.86 17.70
CA THR A 16 -2.21 -5.84 16.91
C THR A 16 -2.18 -4.56 16.10
N GLY A 17 -1.76 -4.66 14.83
CA GLY A 17 -1.73 -3.54 13.89
C GLY A 17 -3.13 -3.07 13.49
N GLN A 18 -3.85 -2.49 14.44
CA GLN A 18 -5.03 -1.68 14.20
C GLN A 18 -4.55 -0.24 13.98
N PHE A 19 -4.12 0.07 12.75
CA PHE A 19 -3.88 1.45 12.35
C PHE A 19 -5.25 2.08 12.06
N SER A 20 -5.88 2.61 13.10
CA SER A 20 -7.06 3.45 12.97
C SER A 20 -6.68 4.71 12.19
N TYR A 21 -7.48 5.03 11.17
CA TYR A 21 -7.40 6.28 10.42
C TYR A 21 -7.61 7.43 11.40
N VAL A 22 -6.52 8.08 11.83
CA VAL A 22 -6.63 9.27 12.67
C VAL A 22 -7.09 10.41 11.78
N SER A 23 -8.28 10.92 12.06
CA SER A 23 -8.79 12.19 11.58
C SER A 23 -7.85 13.31 12.09
N VAL A 24 -6.83 13.65 11.31
CA VAL A 24 -5.95 14.78 11.63
C VAL A 24 -6.61 16.08 11.19
N ALA A 25 -7.22 16.77 12.15
CA ALA A 25 -7.34 18.23 12.14
C ALA A 25 -5.93 18.87 12.07
N PRO A 26 -5.76 20.11 11.56
CA PRO A 26 -4.45 20.65 11.23
C PRO A 26 -3.71 21.00 12.52
N GLN A 27 -2.67 20.23 12.86
CA GLN A 27 -1.76 20.56 13.94
C GLN A 27 -0.36 20.79 13.36
N ASN A 28 -0.03 22.07 13.39
CA ASN A 28 1.25 22.68 13.05
C ASN A 28 2.36 22.06 13.90
N SER A 29 3.22 21.20 13.32
CA SER A 29 4.50 20.80 13.91
C SER A 29 5.46 20.32 12.82
N LEU A 30 6.08 21.29 12.14
CA LEU A 30 7.24 21.12 11.29
C LEU A 30 8.47 20.78 12.15
N SER A 31 8.90 19.53 12.20
CA SER A 31 10.31 19.15 12.47
C SER A 31 10.56 17.65 12.41
N ALA A 32 10.51 17.08 11.19
CA ALA A 32 11.38 15.97 10.73
C ALA A 32 11.05 15.61 9.27
N ILE A 33 10.95 16.60 8.38
CA ILE A 33 10.90 16.34 6.94
C ILE A 33 12.32 16.23 6.42
N ASN A 34 12.85 15.01 6.46
CA ASN A 34 14.07 14.68 5.73
C ASN A 34 13.86 14.99 4.24
N SER A 35 14.94 15.49 3.65
CA SER A 35 15.08 15.98 2.29
C SER A 35 14.93 14.89 1.23
N ASP A 36 13.75 14.29 1.10
CA ASP A 36 13.40 13.56 -0.11
C ASP A 36 13.00 14.61 -1.15
N GLY A 37 13.88 14.86 -2.11
CA GLY A 37 13.55 15.65 -3.30
C GLY A 37 12.21 15.22 -3.87
N ASN A 38 11.44 16.17 -4.41
CA ASN A 38 10.04 16.08 -4.84
C ASN A 38 9.72 14.87 -5.76
N SER A 39 9.76 13.66 -5.21
CA SER A 39 9.55 12.40 -5.90
C SER A 39 8.05 12.18 -6.03
N VAL A 40 7.60 11.95 -7.27
CA VAL A 40 6.22 11.58 -7.57
C VAL A 40 5.83 10.30 -6.82
N ALA A 41 6.75 9.33 -6.73
CA ALA A 41 6.53 8.09 -6.01
C ALA A 41 6.54 8.35 -4.50
N ARG A 42 5.43 7.99 -3.82
CA ARG A 42 5.27 8.13 -2.37
C ARG A 42 4.83 6.83 -1.71
N LYS A 43 5.19 6.62 -0.45
CA LYS A 43 4.84 5.40 0.32
C LYS A 43 3.34 5.23 0.47
N GLU A 44 2.61 6.33 0.51
CA GLU A 44 1.16 6.41 0.62
C GLU A 44 0.44 5.71 -0.54
N MET A 45 1.07 5.63 -1.70
CA MET A 45 0.54 4.87 -2.85
C MET A 45 0.44 3.37 -2.54
N CYS A 46 1.42 2.81 -1.81
CA CYS A 46 1.39 1.41 -1.38
C CYS A 46 0.29 1.15 -0.35
N TYR A 47 0.09 2.07 0.60
CA TYR A 47 -1.01 1.97 1.57
C TYR A 47 -2.37 1.98 0.87
N PHE A 48 -2.55 2.90 -0.09
CA PHE A 48 -3.76 2.95 -0.90
C PHE A 48 -4.01 1.63 -1.66
N CYS A 49 -2.96 1.02 -2.23
CA CYS A 49 -3.09 -0.29 -2.89
C CYS A 49 -3.55 -1.38 -1.92
N PHE A 50 -3.05 -1.39 -0.68
CA PHE A 50 -3.50 -2.33 0.35
C PHE A 50 -4.97 -2.11 0.73
N ASP A 51 -5.40 -0.86 0.91
CA ASP A 51 -6.78 -0.54 1.24
C ASP A 51 -7.73 -0.97 0.12
N VAL A 52 -7.35 -0.72 -1.13
CA VAL A 52 -8.07 -1.18 -2.32
C VAL A 52 -8.19 -2.71 -2.32
N LEU A 53 -7.09 -3.44 -2.12
CA LEU A 53 -7.09 -4.90 -2.10
C LEU A 53 -7.95 -5.46 -0.95
N ARG A 54 -7.82 -4.90 0.26
CA ARG A 54 -8.61 -5.30 1.43
C ARG A 54 -10.09 -5.05 1.24
N SER A 55 -10.45 -3.90 0.65
CA SER A 55 -11.83 -3.59 0.28
C SER A 55 -12.37 -4.61 -0.72
N TYR A 56 -11.62 -4.90 -1.78
CA TYR A 56 -12.00 -5.87 -2.81
C TYR A 56 -12.22 -7.27 -2.23
N LEU A 57 -11.35 -7.68 -1.29
CA LEU A 57 -11.46 -8.96 -0.61
C LEU A 57 -12.56 -8.98 0.46
N GLY A 58 -13.33 -7.90 0.65
CA GLY A 58 -14.41 -7.82 1.65
C GLY A 58 -13.90 -7.85 3.10
N MET A 59 -12.66 -7.39 3.33
CA MET A 59 -12.03 -7.33 4.65
C MET A 59 -12.34 -6.04 5.41
N MET A 60 -12.94 -5.05 4.74
CA MET A 60 -13.40 -3.80 5.37
C MET A 60 -14.92 -3.83 5.55
N LYS A 61 -15.42 -3.53 6.76
CA LYS A 61 -16.86 -3.46 7.05
C LYS A 61 -17.34 -2.01 6.90
N GLY A 62 -18.09 -1.73 5.83
CA GLY A 62 -18.89 -0.50 5.72
C GLY A 62 -18.14 0.81 5.46
N GLU A 63 -16.82 0.78 5.29
CA GLU A 63 -16.02 1.96 4.95
C GLU A 63 -15.82 2.05 3.42
N ALA A 64 -16.34 3.11 2.82
CA ALA A 64 -16.08 3.43 1.43
C ALA A 64 -14.63 3.91 1.26
N LEU A 65 -13.94 3.41 0.23
CA LEU A 65 -12.60 3.86 -0.12
C LEU A 65 -12.62 5.35 -0.45
N GLN A 66 -11.97 6.15 0.40
CA GLN A 66 -11.80 7.57 0.16
C GLN A 66 -10.79 7.82 -0.96
N GLN A 67 -10.92 8.98 -1.61
CA GLN A 67 -9.93 9.43 -2.57
C GLN A 67 -8.64 9.82 -1.83
N PRO A 68 -7.46 9.41 -2.31
CA PRO A 68 -6.20 9.87 -1.76
C PRO A 68 -6.07 11.39 -1.88
N VAL A 69 -5.59 12.03 -0.81
CA VAL A 69 -5.25 13.48 -0.80
C VAL A 69 -3.76 13.72 -0.52
N THR A 70 -3.01 12.64 -0.31
CA THR A 70 -1.60 12.66 0.12
C THR A 70 -0.60 12.61 -1.04
N PHE A 71 -1.07 12.36 -2.25
CA PHE A 71 -0.29 12.41 -3.49
C PHE A 71 -1.12 13.02 -4.63
N SER A 72 -0.46 13.49 -5.70
CA SER A 72 -1.16 14.09 -6.83
C SER A 72 -1.92 13.04 -7.65
N ASN A 73 -2.87 13.49 -8.45
CA ASN A 73 -3.62 12.62 -9.38
C ASN A 73 -3.17 12.81 -10.84
N ASP A 74 -1.93 13.25 -11.03
CA ASP A 74 -1.34 13.39 -12.37
C ASP A 74 -1.29 12.02 -13.06
N SER A 75 -1.17 12.03 -14.39
CA SER A 75 -1.22 10.80 -15.18
C SER A 75 0.16 10.29 -15.50
N TYR A 76 0.42 9.03 -15.17
CA TYR A 76 1.68 8.35 -15.43
C TYR A 76 1.44 6.90 -15.86
N PRO A 77 2.37 6.30 -16.62
CA PRO A 77 2.47 4.86 -16.69
C PRO A 77 2.95 4.32 -15.35
N LEU A 78 2.35 3.23 -14.89
CA LEU A 78 2.60 2.69 -13.57
C LEU A 78 2.45 1.19 -13.51
N PHE A 79 3.14 0.58 -12.55
CA PHE A 79 3.06 -0.84 -12.23
C PHE A 79 2.86 -1.03 -10.74
N VAL A 80 1.92 -1.90 -10.37
CA VAL A 80 1.74 -2.36 -8.99
C VAL A 80 2.27 -3.78 -8.89
N THR A 81 3.18 -4.00 -7.95
CA THR A 81 3.82 -5.28 -7.68
C THR A 81 3.49 -5.74 -6.28
N TRP A 82 3.03 -6.98 -6.16
CA TRP A 82 2.89 -7.71 -4.90
C TRP A 82 4.02 -8.70 -4.76
N LYS A 83 4.61 -8.75 -3.57
CA LYS A 83 5.59 -9.76 -3.16
C LYS A 83 5.10 -10.42 -1.87
N ILE A 84 5.56 -11.63 -1.54
CA ILE A 84 5.14 -12.35 -0.33
C ILE A 84 6.32 -12.95 0.41
N GLY A 85 6.24 -12.96 1.74
CA GLY A 85 7.23 -13.62 2.59
C GLY A 85 8.52 -12.81 2.78
N GLN A 86 9.42 -13.35 3.60
CA GLN A 86 10.69 -12.69 3.97
C GLN A 86 11.67 -12.55 2.80
N ASP A 87 11.59 -13.47 1.84
CA ASP A 87 12.38 -13.46 0.61
C ASP A 87 11.78 -12.56 -0.48
N HIS A 88 10.65 -11.90 -0.18
CA HIS A 88 9.96 -10.99 -1.10
C HIS A 88 9.73 -11.61 -2.49
N ARG A 89 9.30 -12.89 -2.53
CA ARG A 89 8.99 -13.57 -3.79
C ARG A 89 7.86 -12.87 -4.51
N LEU A 90 8.00 -12.70 -5.83
CA LEU A 90 6.98 -12.11 -6.67
C LEU A 90 5.66 -12.88 -6.54
N ARG A 91 4.58 -12.16 -6.25
CA ARG A 91 3.23 -12.69 -6.05
C ARG A 91 2.21 -12.13 -7.05
N GLY A 92 2.63 -11.13 -7.82
CA GLY A 92 1.90 -10.56 -8.95
C GLY A 92 2.49 -9.21 -9.34
N CYS A 93 2.47 -8.87 -10.63
CA CYS A 93 2.86 -7.55 -11.12
C CYS A 93 2.16 -7.26 -12.43
N ILE A 94 1.32 -6.22 -12.44
CA ILE A 94 0.59 -5.73 -13.60
C ILE A 94 0.61 -4.20 -13.57
N GLY A 95 0.60 -3.60 -14.75
CA GLY A 95 0.66 -2.17 -14.93
C GLY A 95 0.40 -1.78 -16.38
N THR A 96 0.76 -0.56 -16.72
CA THR A 96 0.58 0.01 -18.05
C THR A 96 1.73 0.92 -18.43
N PHE A 97 2.03 0.95 -19.73
CA PHE A 97 2.90 1.94 -20.35
C PHE A 97 2.12 3.17 -20.85
N SER A 98 0.79 3.15 -20.82
CA SER A 98 -0.04 4.31 -21.16
C SER A 98 -0.26 5.19 -19.94
N ASN A 99 -0.32 6.50 -20.14
CA ASN A 99 -0.62 7.44 -19.07
C ASN A 99 -2.03 7.17 -18.49
N MET A 100 -2.08 6.98 -17.17
CA MET A 100 -3.31 6.80 -16.42
C MET A 100 -3.24 7.64 -15.15
N SER A 101 -4.35 8.23 -14.73
CA SER A 101 -4.38 9.02 -13.49
C SER A 101 -4.02 8.13 -12.30
N LEU A 102 -3.11 8.59 -11.44
CA LEU A 102 -2.57 7.78 -10.34
C LEU A 102 -3.65 7.12 -9.50
N HIS A 103 -4.74 7.83 -9.17
CA HIS A 103 -5.80 7.27 -8.32
C HIS A 103 -6.54 6.12 -9.01
N SER A 104 -6.81 6.24 -10.32
CA SER A 104 -7.52 5.20 -11.07
C SER A 104 -6.60 4.01 -11.37
N GLY A 105 -5.38 4.29 -11.83
CA GLY A 105 -4.40 3.27 -12.16
C GLY A 105 -3.96 2.47 -10.93
N LEU A 106 -3.68 3.12 -9.79
CA LEU A 106 -3.36 2.38 -8.56
C LEU A 106 -4.53 1.52 -8.10
N ARG A 107 -5.76 2.01 -8.19
CA ARG A 107 -6.95 1.23 -7.82
C ARG A 107 -7.13 0.01 -8.71
N GLU A 108 -7.02 0.19 -10.02
CA GLU A 108 -7.16 -0.91 -10.99
C GLU A 108 -6.02 -1.92 -10.84
N TYR A 109 -4.78 -1.44 -10.87
CA TYR A 109 -3.60 -2.28 -10.88
C TYR A 109 -3.31 -2.93 -9.54
N ALA A 110 -3.75 -2.37 -8.40
CA ALA A 110 -3.70 -3.07 -7.12
C ALA A 110 -4.50 -4.39 -7.15
N VAL A 111 -5.72 -4.36 -7.70
CA VAL A 111 -6.58 -5.55 -7.79
C VAL A 111 -6.10 -6.49 -8.89
N SER A 112 -5.82 -5.98 -10.08
CA SER A 112 -5.46 -6.84 -11.21
C SER A 112 -4.11 -7.53 -11.01
N SER A 113 -3.11 -6.85 -10.44
CA SER A 113 -1.84 -7.50 -10.12
C SER A 113 -1.96 -8.56 -9.02
N ALA A 114 -2.90 -8.42 -8.07
CA ALA A 114 -3.12 -9.41 -7.02
C ALA A 114 -3.96 -10.62 -7.47
N LEU A 115 -4.94 -10.41 -8.36
CA LEU A 115 -5.99 -11.39 -8.62
C LEU A 115 -6.09 -11.86 -10.07
N LYS A 116 -5.51 -11.11 -11.02
CA LYS A 116 -5.64 -11.35 -12.47
C LYS A 116 -4.32 -11.57 -13.19
N ASP A 117 -3.20 -11.59 -12.48
CA ASP A 117 -1.91 -12.00 -13.03
C ASP A 117 -1.90 -13.52 -13.23
N SER A 118 -2.06 -13.97 -14.48
CA SER A 118 -2.24 -15.38 -14.84
C SER A 118 -1.06 -16.29 -14.46
N ARG A 119 0.10 -15.71 -14.13
CA ARG A 119 1.27 -16.45 -13.65
C ARG A 119 1.10 -16.97 -12.22
N PHE A 120 0.12 -16.44 -11.47
CA PHE A 120 -0.11 -16.76 -10.07
C PHE A 120 -1.60 -17.04 -9.81
N ALA A 121 -1.90 -17.87 -8.81
CA ALA A 121 -3.27 -17.99 -8.32
C ALA A 121 -3.74 -16.66 -7.70
N PRO A 122 -5.03 -16.31 -7.72
CA PRO A 122 -5.52 -15.11 -7.05
C PRO A 122 -5.08 -15.07 -5.57
N VAL A 123 -4.62 -13.91 -5.11
CA VAL A 123 -4.26 -13.68 -3.69
C VAL A 123 -5.46 -13.98 -2.77
N SER A 124 -5.22 -14.79 -1.74
CA SER A 124 -6.22 -15.09 -0.70
C SER A 124 -6.16 -14.10 0.46
N ARG A 125 -7.22 -14.07 1.29
CA ARG A 125 -7.30 -13.22 2.49
C ARG A 125 -6.16 -13.51 3.49
N ASP A 126 -5.78 -14.76 3.65
CA ASP A 126 -4.74 -15.18 4.60
C ASP A 126 -3.33 -14.79 4.14
N GLU A 127 -3.16 -14.51 2.85
CA GLU A 127 -1.89 -14.02 2.30
C GLU A 127 -1.67 -12.53 2.57
N VAL A 128 -2.73 -11.73 2.70
CA VAL A 128 -2.66 -10.26 2.75
C VAL A 128 -1.69 -9.73 3.81
N ALA A 129 -1.67 -10.34 5.00
CA ALA A 129 -0.80 -9.92 6.09
C ALA A 129 0.70 -10.18 5.84
N ARG A 130 1.02 -11.03 4.87
CA ARG A 130 2.40 -11.41 4.49
C ARG A 130 2.86 -10.76 3.19
N LEU A 131 2.00 -9.93 2.58
CA LEU A 131 2.33 -9.25 1.33
C LEU A 131 3.21 -8.02 1.57
N HIS A 132 3.97 -7.69 0.55
CA HIS A 132 4.67 -6.43 0.38
C HIS A 132 4.21 -5.80 -0.93
N CYS A 133 3.92 -4.50 -0.91
CA CYS A 133 3.51 -3.74 -2.08
C CYS A 133 4.68 -2.88 -2.58
N SER A 134 4.82 -2.76 -3.90
CA SER A 134 5.71 -1.80 -4.54
C SER A 134 4.98 -1.15 -5.70
N VAL A 135 5.08 0.17 -5.80
CA VAL A 135 4.54 0.98 -6.89
C VAL A 135 5.72 1.53 -7.68
N SER A 136 5.71 1.28 -8.99
CA SER A 136 6.70 1.86 -9.92
C SER A 136 6.00 2.87 -10.81
N ILE A 137 6.44 4.12 -10.77
CA ILE A 137 5.96 5.20 -11.64
C ILE A 137 7.03 5.45 -12.70
N LEU A 138 6.66 5.42 -13.98
CA LEU A 138 7.59 5.69 -15.07
C LEU A 138 7.56 7.17 -15.41
N ILE A 139 8.74 7.79 -15.41
CA ILE A 139 8.93 9.21 -15.74
C ILE A 139 9.94 9.26 -16.89
N ASP A 140 9.65 10.05 -17.92
CA ASP A 140 10.52 10.27 -19.09
C ASP A 140 11.02 8.98 -19.77
N PHE A 141 10.20 7.92 -19.78
CA PHE A 141 10.55 6.66 -20.44
C PHE A 141 10.36 6.78 -21.96
N GLN A 142 11.31 6.22 -22.72
CA GLN A 142 11.28 6.26 -24.19
C GLN A 142 10.61 5.00 -24.74
N VAL A 143 9.69 5.19 -25.68
CA VAL A 143 9.08 4.11 -26.47
C VAL A 143 9.70 4.15 -27.87
N ASN A 144 10.49 3.13 -28.19
CA ASN A 144 11.08 2.98 -29.52
C ASN A 144 10.18 2.07 -30.35
N PHE A 145 9.72 2.57 -31.50
CA PHE A 145 8.93 1.81 -32.46
C PHE A 145 9.84 1.38 -33.61
N VAL A 146 9.72 0.12 -34.03
CA VAL A 146 10.28 -0.39 -35.28
C VAL A 146 9.11 -0.91 -36.08
N ASP A 147 8.74 -0.17 -37.11
CA ASP A 147 7.74 -0.61 -38.09
C ASP A 147 8.41 -1.57 -39.09
N CYS A 148 7.65 -2.57 -39.55
CA CYS A 148 8.09 -3.52 -40.57
C CYS A 148 7.95 -2.97 -41.99
#